data_AF-A0A953R6N0-F1
#
_entry.id   AF-A0A953R6N0-F1
#
_cell.length_a   1.000
_cell.length_b   1.000
_cell.length_c   1.000
_cell.angle_alpha   90.00
_cell.angle_beta   90.00
_cell.angle_gamma   90.00
#
_symmetry.space_group_name_H-M   'P 1'
#
loop_
_entity.id
_entity.type
_entity.pdbx_description
1 polymer ?
#
loop_
_entity_poly.entity_id
_entity_poly.type
_entity_poly.pdbx_seq_one_letter_code
_entity_poly.pdbx_strand_id
1 'polypeptide(L)'
;MFWVFLLFAQSAVPSQIERGQALFYESPAGCGTCHALKGKGTAIGPDLKGVARLSPAGIAMAIRSTVTQYVQTVKVKSGESYPAMPPGPDDKTVKLYDLSKMPPELHEMDRADISMSPNNSWKHPPSARKYTDEQMADVIAYVRYAGAGSKTPVDPADVK
;
A
#
# COMPACT_ATOMS: atom_id res chain seq x y z
N MET A 1 -30.60 -46.17 10.16
CA MET A 1 -29.19 -46.09 10.58
C MET A 1 -28.66 -44.74 10.14
N PHE A 2 -28.74 -43.70 10.98
CA PHE A 2 -28.30 -42.34 10.63
C PHE A 2 -26.79 -42.24 10.89
N TRP A 3 -26.00 -42.31 9.81
CA TRP A 3 -24.57 -42.04 9.90
C TRP A 3 -24.36 -40.52 9.80
N VAL A 4 -24.37 -39.84 10.93
CA VAL A 4 -23.98 -38.43 11.01
C VAL A 4 -22.45 -38.40 10.93
N PHE A 5 -21.92 -38.18 9.72
CA PHE A 5 -20.54 -37.77 9.55
C PHE A 5 -20.42 -36.32 10.04
N LEU A 6 -19.96 -36.15 11.28
CA LEU A 6 -19.40 -34.89 11.74
C LEU A 6 -18.15 -34.59 10.90
N LEU A 7 -18.30 -33.77 9.85
CA LEU A 7 -17.18 -33.12 9.20
C LEU A 7 -16.56 -32.14 10.21
N PHE A 8 -15.48 -32.56 10.85
CA PHE A 8 -14.56 -31.62 11.48
C PHE A 8 -13.89 -30.82 10.37
N ALA A 9 -14.44 -29.64 10.05
CA ALA A 9 -13.72 -28.64 9.29
C ALA A 9 -12.52 -28.19 10.14
N GLN A 10 -11.38 -28.83 9.91
CA GLN A 10 -10.11 -28.46 10.54
C GLN A 10 -9.67 -27.15 9.86
N SER A 11 -9.90 -26.01 10.52
CA SER A 11 -9.43 -24.72 10.02
C SER A 11 -7.91 -24.78 9.86
N ALA A 12 -7.44 -24.87 8.61
CA ALA A 12 -6.02 -24.86 8.31
C ALA A 12 -5.41 -23.54 8.81
N VAL A 13 -4.25 -23.61 9.45
CA VAL A 13 -3.50 -22.40 9.87
C VAL A 13 -3.11 -21.61 8.62
N PRO A 14 -3.46 -20.32 8.52
CA PRO A 14 -3.10 -19.52 7.36
C PRO A 14 -1.59 -19.43 7.16
N SER A 15 -1.15 -19.62 5.93
CA SER A 15 0.25 -19.44 5.52
C SER A 15 0.72 -18.01 5.74
N GLN A 16 2.04 -17.81 5.77
CA GLN A 16 2.64 -16.48 5.90
C GLN A 16 2.13 -15.50 4.83
N ILE A 17 2.01 -15.96 3.59
CA ILE A 17 1.53 -15.17 2.45
C ILE A 17 0.06 -14.78 2.65
N GLU A 18 -0.79 -15.69 3.15
CA GLU A 18 -2.21 -15.41 3.40
C GLU A 18 -2.38 -14.38 4.53
N ARG A 19 -1.60 -14.50 5.62
CA ARG A 19 -1.60 -13.49 6.69
C ARG A 19 -1.12 -12.12 6.18
N GLY A 20 -0.08 -12.10 5.35
CA GLY A 20 0.40 -10.88 4.71
C GLY A 20 -0.62 -10.24 3.78
N GLN A 21 -1.35 -11.06 3.02
CA GLN A 21 -2.41 -10.60 2.13
C GLN A 21 -3.56 -9.94 2.92
N ALA A 22 -3.97 -10.55 4.03
CA ALA A 22 -4.95 -9.99 4.94
C ALA A 22 -4.51 -8.60 5.44
N LEU A 23 -3.29 -8.49 5.99
CA LEU A 23 -2.72 -7.22 6.45
C LEU A 23 -2.65 -6.16 5.36
N PHE A 24 -2.37 -6.56 4.12
CA PHE A 24 -2.27 -5.66 2.97
C PHE A 24 -3.61 -5.02 2.60
N TYR A 25 -4.75 -5.72 2.72
CA TYR A 25 -6.05 -5.25 2.22
C TYR A 25 -7.12 -4.96 3.28
N GLU A 26 -7.01 -5.43 4.51
CA GLU A 26 -8.12 -5.40 5.47
C GLU A 26 -8.35 -4.04 6.14
N SER A 27 -7.38 -3.12 6.07
CA SER A 27 -7.47 -1.83 6.75
C SER A 27 -7.65 -0.68 5.74
N PRO A 28 -8.42 0.38 6.09
CA PRO A 28 -8.39 1.64 5.35
C PRO A 28 -6.99 2.23 5.24
N ALA A 29 -6.13 2.01 6.26
CA ALA A 29 -4.70 2.35 6.24
C ALA A 29 -3.82 1.15 5.77
N GLY A 30 -4.41 0.18 5.09
CA GLY A 30 -3.73 -0.93 4.46
C GLY A 30 -3.00 -0.46 3.21
N CYS A 31 -1.98 -1.21 2.82
CA CYS A 31 -1.19 -0.92 1.62
C CYS A 31 -2.09 -0.93 0.35
N GLY A 32 -3.09 -1.80 0.33
CA GLY A 32 -4.03 -1.98 -0.78
C GLY A 32 -4.94 -0.79 -1.06
N THR A 33 -5.08 0.13 -0.12
CA THR A 33 -5.80 1.39 -0.33
C THR A 33 -5.15 2.24 -1.43
N CYS A 34 -3.82 2.22 -1.48
CA CYS A 34 -3.04 3.03 -2.43
C CYS A 34 -2.23 2.22 -3.44
N HIS A 35 -1.91 0.95 -3.15
CA HIS A 35 -1.09 0.11 -4.02
C HIS A 35 -1.86 -1.11 -4.54
N ALA A 36 -1.91 -1.26 -5.86
CA ALA A 36 -2.50 -2.42 -6.49
C ALA A 36 -1.48 -3.57 -6.62
N LEU A 37 -1.89 -4.77 -6.22
CA LEU A 37 -1.14 -6.01 -6.41
C LEU A 37 -2.10 -7.13 -6.80
N LYS A 38 -1.67 -8.01 -7.72
CA LYS A 38 -2.48 -9.17 -8.20
C LYS A 38 -3.92 -8.79 -8.62
N GLY A 39 -4.10 -7.59 -9.20
CA GLY A 39 -5.41 -7.10 -9.65
C GLY A 39 -6.35 -6.62 -8.54
N LYS A 40 -5.89 -6.52 -7.29
CA LYS A 40 -6.66 -5.99 -6.16
C LYS A 40 -5.99 -4.76 -5.55
N GLY A 41 -6.80 -3.80 -5.11
CA GLY A 41 -6.36 -2.51 -4.54
C GLY A 41 -6.49 -1.38 -5.57
N THR A 42 -6.06 -0.17 -5.18
CA THR A 42 -6.10 1.03 -6.03
C THR A 42 -4.71 1.37 -6.54
N ALA A 43 -4.58 1.89 -7.75
CA ALA A 43 -3.30 2.33 -8.31
C ALA A 43 -3.08 3.84 -8.09
N ILE A 44 -3.04 4.27 -6.83
CA ILE A 44 -2.75 5.67 -6.45
C ILE A 44 -1.24 5.87 -6.32
N GLY A 45 -0.61 5.04 -5.49
CA GLY A 45 0.83 5.00 -5.29
C GLY A 45 1.54 4.19 -6.37
N PRO A 46 2.90 4.24 -6.41
CA PRO A 46 3.69 3.52 -7.40
C PRO A 46 3.46 2.00 -7.41
N ASP A 47 3.70 1.36 -8.56
CA ASP A 47 3.72 -0.11 -8.67
C ASP A 47 4.81 -0.70 -7.76
N LEU A 48 4.45 -1.71 -6.96
CA LEU A 48 5.35 -2.37 -6.01
C LEU A 48 6.19 -3.50 -6.62
N LYS A 49 6.06 -3.85 -7.91
CA LYS A 49 6.85 -4.93 -8.56
C LYS A 49 8.37 -4.72 -8.48
N GLY A 50 8.83 -3.46 -8.49
CA GLY A 50 10.24 -3.14 -8.28
C GLY A 50 10.68 -3.45 -6.85
N VAL A 51 9.91 -2.93 -5.88
CA VAL A 51 10.13 -3.13 -4.44
C VAL A 51 10.07 -4.61 -4.05
N ALA A 52 9.17 -5.39 -4.67
CA ALA A 52 8.99 -6.82 -4.42
C ALA A 52 10.23 -7.68 -4.71
N ARG A 53 11.24 -7.14 -5.41
CA ARG A 53 12.51 -7.81 -5.70
C ARG A 53 13.64 -7.46 -4.73
N LEU A 54 13.42 -6.52 -3.81
CA LEU A 54 14.41 -6.15 -2.79
C LEU A 54 14.52 -7.24 -1.71
N SER A 55 15.57 -7.14 -0.89
CA SER A 55 15.70 -7.94 0.32
C SER A 55 14.58 -7.60 1.32
N PRO A 56 14.23 -8.51 2.26
CA PRO A 56 13.25 -8.21 3.30
C PRO A 56 13.55 -6.90 4.06
N ALA A 57 14.80 -6.70 4.48
CA ALA A 57 15.25 -5.47 5.12
C ALA A 57 15.04 -4.23 4.22
N GLY A 58 15.31 -4.35 2.91
CA GLY A 58 15.08 -3.27 1.95
C GLY A 58 13.59 -2.89 1.83
N ILE A 59 12.70 -3.88 1.83
CA ILE A 59 11.26 -3.64 1.79
C ILE A 59 10.78 -3.06 3.13
N ALA A 60 11.28 -3.56 4.26
CA ALA A 60 10.95 -3.03 5.59
C ALA A 60 11.34 -1.55 5.73
N MET A 61 12.53 -1.17 5.23
CA MET A 61 12.95 0.24 5.15
C MET A 61 11.99 1.08 4.31
N ALA A 62 11.57 0.58 3.13
CA ALA A 62 10.62 1.29 2.28
C ALA A 62 9.25 1.47 2.95
N ILE A 63 8.75 0.45 3.66
CA ILE A 63 7.49 0.52 4.40
C ILE A 63 7.55 1.55 5.54
N ARG A 64 8.68 1.58 6.27
CA ARG A 64 8.89 2.49 7.41
C ARG A 64 9.25 3.92 7.00
N SER A 65 9.61 4.16 5.74
CA SER A 65 9.99 5.48 5.27
C SER A 65 8.86 6.49 5.48
N THR A 66 9.19 7.59 6.15
CA THR A 66 8.28 8.74 6.31
C THR A 66 8.33 9.70 5.14
N VAL A 67 9.29 9.55 4.23
CA VAL A 67 9.46 10.42 3.06
C VAL A 67 9.17 9.59 1.82
N THR A 68 8.37 10.13 0.91
CA THR A 68 8.19 9.55 -0.42
C THR A 68 8.73 10.51 -1.46
N GLN A 69 9.33 9.94 -2.50
CA GLN A 69 9.98 10.71 -3.56
C GLN A 69 8.97 11.44 -4.46
N TYR A 70 7.70 11.02 -4.43
CA TYR A 70 6.73 11.38 -5.47
C TYR A 70 5.60 12.27 -4.97
N VAL A 71 5.25 12.24 -3.68
CA VAL A 71 4.14 13.06 -3.17
C VAL A 71 4.52 14.53 -3.23
N GLN A 72 3.61 15.33 -3.77
CA GLN A 72 3.72 16.77 -3.89
C GLN A 72 2.52 17.43 -3.25
N THR A 73 2.66 18.70 -2.90
CA THR A 73 1.54 19.51 -2.44
C THR A 73 0.83 20.06 -3.67
N VAL A 74 -0.43 19.69 -3.87
CA VAL A 74 -1.30 20.34 -4.84
C VAL A 74 -1.88 21.58 -4.20
N LYS A 75 -1.92 22.68 -4.94
CA LYS A 75 -2.67 23.88 -4.61
C LYS A 75 -3.68 24.14 -5.72
N VAL A 76 -4.96 24.08 -5.37
CA VAL A 76 -6.08 24.36 -6.26
C VAL A 76 -6.33 25.87 -6.29
N LYS A 77 -6.73 26.41 -7.45
CA LYS A 77 -7.08 27.85 -7.59
C LYS A 77 -8.14 28.33 -6.60
N SER A 78 -9.05 27.45 -6.16
CA SER A 78 -10.04 27.73 -5.13
C SER A 78 -9.44 28.07 -3.76
N GLY A 79 -8.16 27.77 -3.55
CA GLY A 79 -7.41 28.03 -2.31
C GLY A 79 -7.12 26.76 -1.50
N GLU A 80 -7.76 25.63 -1.81
CA GLU A 80 -7.50 24.35 -1.14
C GLU A 80 -6.09 23.82 -1.46
N SER A 81 -5.46 23.16 -0.49
CA SER A 81 -4.17 22.50 -0.69
C SER A 81 -4.07 21.19 0.07
N TYR A 82 -3.55 20.17 -0.60
CA TYR A 82 -3.42 18.82 -0.04
C TYR A 82 -2.27 18.05 -0.71
N PRO A 83 -1.69 17.05 -0.02
CA PRO A 83 -0.71 16.15 -0.61
C PRO A 83 -1.37 15.21 -1.63
N ALA A 84 -0.79 15.09 -2.81
CA ALA A 84 -1.24 14.17 -3.86
C ALA A 84 -0.07 13.64 -4.69
N MET A 85 -0.34 12.57 -5.43
CA MET A 85 0.56 12.12 -6.49
C MET A 85 0.42 13.05 -7.71
N PRO A 86 1.53 13.43 -8.38
CA PRO A 86 1.47 14.17 -9.63
C PRO A 86 0.64 13.42 -10.67
N PRO A 87 -0.26 14.11 -11.38
CA PRO A 87 -0.99 13.50 -12.47
C PRO A 87 -0.03 13.18 -13.63
N GLY A 88 -0.48 12.35 -14.59
CA GLY A 88 0.25 12.13 -15.84
C GLY A 88 0.54 13.45 -16.55
N PRO A 89 1.55 13.56 -17.44
CA PRO A 89 1.96 14.85 -18.01
C PRO A 89 0.92 15.49 -18.95
N ASP A 90 0.14 14.68 -19.67
CA ASP A 90 -0.62 15.15 -20.85
C ASP A 90 -2.14 15.30 -20.63
N ASP A 91 -2.64 14.96 -19.43
CA ASP A 91 -4.08 15.00 -19.16
C ASP A 91 -4.58 16.43 -18.96
N LYS A 92 -5.56 16.87 -19.75
CA LYS A 92 -6.23 18.18 -19.54
C LYS A 92 -7.07 18.18 -18.27
N THR A 93 -7.80 17.10 -18.03
CA THR A 93 -8.57 16.85 -16.81
C THR A 93 -7.83 15.80 -16.00
N VAL A 94 -7.51 16.12 -14.75
CA VAL A 94 -6.68 15.29 -13.87
C VAL A 94 -7.49 14.70 -12.74
N LYS A 95 -7.14 13.47 -12.38
CA LYS A 95 -7.64 12.77 -11.20
C LYS A 95 -6.58 12.86 -10.11
N LEU A 96 -6.91 13.54 -9.02
CA LEU A 96 -6.04 13.73 -7.87
C LEU A 96 -6.65 13.09 -6.65
N TYR A 97 -5.85 12.30 -5.93
CA TYR A 97 -6.25 11.72 -4.67
C TYR A 97 -5.69 12.57 -3.53
N ASP A 98 -6.56 13.11 -2.67
CA ASP A 98 -6.19 13.82 -1.45
C ASP A 98 -5.64 12.81 -0.43
N LEU A 99 -4.32 12.78 -0.30
CA LEU A 99 -3.59 11.88 0.59
C LEU A 99 -3.58 12.37 2.05
N SER A 100 -4.20 13.50 2.36
CA SER A 100 -4.43 13.91 3.75
C SER A 100 -5.58 13.14 4.40
N LYS A 101 -6.42 12.49 3.59
CA LYS A 101 -7.56 11.68 4.00
C LYS A 101 -7.25 10.19 3.90
N MET A 102 -7.94 9.40 4.72
CA MET A 102 -7.80 7.94 4.76
C MET A 102 -9.19 7.28 4.82
N PRO A 103 -9.67 6.62 3.74
CA PRO A 103 -9.01 6.46 2.44
C PRO A 103 -8.86 7.79 1.67
N PRO A 104 -7.95 7.89 0.68
CA PRO A 104 -7.79 9.09 -0.12
C PRO A 104 -9.06 9.46 -0.88
N GLU A 105 -9.42 10.74 -0.88
CA GLU A 105 -10.58 11.28 -1.60
C GLU A 105 -10.21 11.64 -3.03
N LEU A 106 -11.04 11.26 -4.01
CA LEU A 106 -10.80 11.58 -5.42
C LEU A 106 -11.40 12.94 -5.77
N HIS A 107 -10.56 13.81 -6.32
CA HIS A 107 -10.95 15.06 -6.95
C HIS A 107 -10.66 14.98 -8.45
N GLU A 108 -11.59 15.45 -9.27
CA GLU A 108 -11.42 15.60 -10.72
C GLU A 108 -11.52 17.08 -11.08
N MET A 109 -10.53 17.62 -11.79
CA MET A 109 -10.46 19.03 -12.15
C MET A 109 -9.56 19.28 -13.36
N ASP A 110 -9.56 20.49 -13.90
CA ASP A 110 -8.65 20.86 -14.97
C ASP A 110 -7.23 21.06 -14.46
N ARG A 111 -6.23 20.57 -15.21
CA ARG A 111 -4.80 20.79 -14.91
C ARG A 111 -4.47 22.27 -14.77
N ALA A 112 -5.14 23.11 -15.55
CA ALA A 112 -4.94 24.55 -15.51
C ALA A 112 -5.30 25.15 -14.14
N ASP A 113 -6.07 24.45 -13.30
CA ASP A 113 -6.54 24.91 -11.99
C ASP A 113 -5.67 24.46 -10.82
N ILE A 114 -4.57 23.77 -11.10
CA ILE A 114 -3.63 23.31 -10.08
C ILE A 114 -2.22 23.86 -10.30
N SER A 115 -1.50 24.04 -9.20
CA SER A 115 -0.05 24.11 -9.19
C SER A 115 0.49 23.10 -8.18
N MET A 116 1.73 22.63 -8.39
CA MET A 116 2.35 21.65 -7.50
C MET A 116 3.66 22.18 -6.94
N SER A 117 3.98 21.78 -5.71
CA SER A 117 5.25 22.09 -5.05
C SER A 117 5.76 20.87 -4.27
N PRO A 118 7.07 20.81 -3.94
CA PRO A 118 7.61 19.73 -3.13
C PRO A 118 6.85 19.55 -1.80
N ASN A 119 6.70 18.31 -1.36
CA ASN A 119 6.12 17.98 -0.07
C ASN A 119 7.13 17.20 0.77
N ASN A 120 7.43 17.69 1.97
CA ASN A 120 8.33 17.06 2.94
C ASN A 120 7.63 16.70 4.26
N SER A 121 6.32 16.93 4.35
CA SER A 121 5.54 16.81 5.59
C SER A 121 4.62 15.59 5.61
N TRP A 122 4.16 15.15 4.44
CA TRP A 122 3.33 13.96 4.30
C TRP A 122 4.15 12.70 4.60
N LYS A 123 3.54 11.78 5.34
CA LYS A 123 4.16 10.51 5.74
C LYS A 123 3.42 9.35 5.12
N HIS A 124 4.16 8.39 4.57
CA HIS A 124 3.60 7.16 4.03
C HIS A 124 2.78 6.44 5.11
N PRO A 125 1.44 6.30 4.97
CA PRO A 125 0.56 5.90 6.06
C PRO A 125 0.91 4.59 6.78
N PRO A 126 1.43 3.54 6.11
CA PRO A 126 1.94 2.35 6.79
C PRO A 126 3.04 2.63 7.82
N SER A 127 3.78 3.73 7.74
CA SER A 127 4.82 4.09 8.72
C SER A 127 4.23 4.45 10.09
N ALA A 128 2.96 4.85 10.15
CA ALA A 128 2.26 5.13 11.42
C ALA A 128 1.76 3.84 12.10
N ARG A 129 1.77 2.70 11.40
CA ARG A 129 1.34 1.42 11.95
C ARG A 129 2.50 0.77 12.70
N LYS A 130 2.25 0.42 13.96
CA LYS A 130 3.19 -0.33 14.80
C LYS A 130 3.07 -1.83 14.51
N TYR A 131 3.50 -2.24 13.32
CA TYR A 131 3.59 -3.67 13.00
C TYR A 131 4.60 -4.35 13.94
N THR A 132 4.26 -5.54 14.42
CA THR A 132 5.29 -6.44 14.99
C THR A 132 6.22 -6.92 13.88
N ASP A 133 7.37 -7.48 14.26
CA ASP A 133 8.31 -8.04 13.29
C ASP A 133 7.66 -9.19 12.50
N GLU A 134 6.78 -9.99 13.13
CA GLU A 134 6.01 -11.03 12.45
C GLU A 134 5.04 -10.45 11.44
N GLN A 135 4.30 -9.40 11.79
CA GLN A 135 3.37 -8.75 10.87
C GLN A 135 4.11 -8.09 9.69
N MET A 136 5.28 -7.51 9.97
CA MET A 136 6.16 -6.93 8.95
C MET A 136 6.68 -8.03 8.01
N ALA A 137 7.14 -9.16 8.55
CA ALA A 137 7.57 -10.31 7.76
C ALA A 137 6.44 -10.88 6.90
N ASP A 138 5.24 -11.03 7.48
CA ASP A 138 4.05 -11.52 6.78
C ASP A 138 3.70 -10.63 5.58
N VAL A 139 3.56 -9.31 5.78
CA VAL A 139 3.21 -8.39 4.68
C VAL A 139 4.31 -8.34 3.61
N ILE A 140 5.59 -8.42 4.00
CA ILE A 140 6.71 -8.46 3.06
C ILE A 140 6.69 -9.76 2.25
N ALA A 141 6.40 -10.90 2.87
CA ALA A 141 6.23 -12.17 2.17
C ALA A 141 5.13 -12.08 1.11
N TYR A 142 3.99 -11.45 1.45
CA TYR A 142 2.92 -11.20 0.48
C TYR A 142 3.38 -10.27 -0.66
N VAL A 143 4.04 -9.15 -0.38
CA VAL A 143 4.55 -8.22 -1.40
C VAL A 143 5.50 -8.93 -2.37
N ARG A 144 6.45 -9.72 -1.86
CA ARG A 144 7.41 -10.49 -2.68
C ARG A 144 6.71 -11.56 -3.51
N TYR A 145 5.72 -12.25 -2.96
CA TYR A 145 4.90 -13.22 -3.69
C TYR A 145 4.06 -12.56 -4.79
N ALA A 146 3.32 -11.51 -4.45
CA ALA A 146 2.36 -10.87 -5.34
C ALA A 146 3.05 -10.06 -6.45
N GLY A 147 4.18 -9.40 -6.15
CA GLY A 147 4.93 -8.58 -7.11
C GLY A 147 6.03 -9.31 -7.87
N ALA A 148 6.59 -10.39 -7.32
CA ALA A 148 7.74 -11.10 -7.91
C ALA A 148 7.63 -12.64 -7.92
N GLY A 149 6.53 -13.22 -7.42
CA GLY A 149 6.32 -14.68 -7.41
C GLY A 149 7.12 -15.45 -6.37
N SER A 150 7.87 -14.77 -5.49
CA SER A 150 8.67 -15.42 -4.45
C SER A 150 7.79 -16.14 -3.43
N LYS A 151 8.08 -17.41 -3.16
CA LYS A 151 7.45 -18.21 -2.10
C LYS A 151 8.35 -18.43 -0.89
N THR A 152 9.56 -17.88 -0.92
CA THR A 152 10.51 -17.95 0.19
C THR A 152 9.93 -17.24 1.41
N PRO A 153 9.84 -17.92 2.57
CA PRO A 153 9.43 -17.28 3.82
C PRO A 153 10.33 -16.11 4.18
N VAL A 154 9.80 -15.17 4.96
CA VAL A 154 10.55 -14.05 5.52
C VAL A 154 10.69 -14.27 7.02
N ASP A 155 11.90 -14.26 7.53
CA ASP A 155 12.15 -14.34 8.97
C ASP A 155 11.85 -12.97 9.62
N PRO A 156 11.10 -12.90 10.74
CA PRO A 156 10.94 -11.67 11.52
C PRO A 156 12.26 -10.97 11.89
N ALA A 157 13.36 -11.71 11.99
CA ALA A 157 14.68 -11.12 12.22
C ALA A 157 15.21 -10.31 11.02
N ASP A 158 14.79 -10.64 9.79
CA ASP A 158 15.28 -10.00 8.55
C ASP A 158 14.61 -8.64 8.26
N VAL A 159 13.64 -8.25 9.08
CA VAL A 159 12.82 -7.04 8.88
C VAL A 159 12.97 -6.02 9.99
N LYS A 160 13.93 -6.24 10.89
CA LYS A 160 14.26 -5.33 12.00
C LYS A 160 14.94 -4.07 11.49
#